data_AF-A0A932X1K3-F1
#
_entry.id   AF-A0A932X1K3-F1
#
_cell.length_a   1.000
_cell.length_b   1.000
_cell.length_c   1.000
_cell.angle_alpha   90.00
_cell.angle_beta   90.00
_cell.angle_gamma   90.00
#
_symmetry.space_group_name_H-M   'P 1'
#
loop_
_entity.id
_entity.type
_entity.pdbx_description
1 polymer ?
#
loop_
_entity_poly.entity_id
_entity_poly.type
_entity_poly.pdbx_seq_one_letter_code
_entity_poly.pdbx_strand_id
1 'polypeptide(L)'
;MGTHLPTREGWKERLVTRRTGRGQIYVLLSVEKRTCDNCGWGTEFATLWASPADDIERLTWCSSCFNARSEPAEPSSLDGVRRRQLLERARTAPLLLSWNGARAAIDDLERRGLL
;
A
#
# COMPACT_ATOMS: atom_id res chain seq x y z
N MET A 1 -1.78 -19.93 9.03
CA MET A 1 -2.07 -19.45 7.66
C MET A 1 -0.96 -18.51 7.25
N GLY A 2 -0.05 -18.94 6.37
CA GLY A 2 1.08 -18.12 5.94
C GLY A 2 0.61 -16.93 5.12
N THR A 3 1.04 -15.72 5.50
CA THR A 3 0.90 -14.51 4.69
C THR A 3 1.76 -14.68 3.44
N HIS A 4 1.17 -15.24 2.38
CA HIS A 4 1.75 -15.17 1.05
C HIS A 4 1.77 -13.69 0.64
N LEU A 5 2.97 -13.10 0.62
CA LEU A 5 3.20 -11.88 -0.12
C LEU A 5 2.73 -12.15 -1.56
N PRO A 6 1.89 -11.29 -2.18
CA PRO A 6 1.61 -11.39 -3.61
C PRO A 6 2.89 -11.05 -4.37
N THR A 7 3.73 -12.08 -4.53
CA THR A 7 4.92 -12.05 -5.37
C THR A 7 4.52 -12.62 -6.73
N ARG A 8 4.68 -11.79 -7.77
CA ARG A 8 4.07 -11.90 -9.11
C ARG A 8 2.68 -11.28 -9.13
N GLU A 9 2.29 -10.79 -10.30
CA GLU A 9 1.23 -9.81 -10.55
C GLU A 9 -0.19 -10.14 -10.05
N GLY A 10 -0.39 -11.17 -9.22
CA GLY A 10 -1.69 -11.53 -8.63
C GLY A 10 -2.31 -10.46 -7.72
N TRP A 11 -1.56 -9.43 -7.31
CA TRP A 11 -2.18 -8.22 -6.73
C TRP A 11 -3.00 -7.43 -7.76
N LYS A 12 -2.72 -7.58 -9.06
CA LYS A 12 -3.53 -6.97 -10.13
C LYS A 12 -4.87 -7.69 -10.31
N GLU A 13 -4.95 -8.97 -9.96
CA GLU A 13 -6.15 -9.79 -10.08
C GLU A 13 -7.08 -9.65 -8.87
N ARG A 14 -6.55 -9.21 -7.72
CA ARG A 14 -7.28 -9.10 -6.45
C ARG A 14 -7.30 -7.67 -5.96
N LEU A 15 -8.46 -7.22 -5.47
CA LEU A 15 -8.56 -5.93 -4.79
C LEU A 15 -7.79 -6.01 -3.46
N VAL A 16 -6.68 -5.29 -3.37
CA VAL A 16 -5.88 -5.19 -2.14
C VAL A 16 -6.26 -3.90 -1.43
N THR A 17 -6.69 -4.03 -0.18
CA THR A 17 -7.03 -2.88 0.67
C THR A 17 -6.17 -2.83 1.92
N ARG A 18 -6.04 -1.66 2.53
CA ARG A 18 -5.57 -1.50 3.91
C ARG A 18 -6.56 -0.63 4.68
N ARG A 19 -6.54 -0.75 5.99
CA ARG A 19 -7.35 0.08 6.89
C ARG A 19 -6.44 0.80 7.88
N THR A 20 -6.62 2.10 8.06
CA THR A 20 -5.92 2.86 9.11
C THR A 20 -6.51 2.57 10.49
N GLY A 21 -5.84 2.95 11.57
CA GLY A 21 -6.38 2.89 12.93
C GLY A 21 -7.70 3.67 13.09
N ARG A 22 -7.92 4.71 12.28
CA ARG A 22 -9.17 5.49 12.23
C ARG A 22 -10.28 4.85 11.39
N GLY A 23 -10.02 3.67 10.82
CA GLY A 23 -10.98 2.93 10.03
C GLY A 23 -11.07 3.32 8.56
N GLN A 24 -10.20 4.23 8.08
CA GLN A 24 -10.18 4.68 6.69
C GLN A 24 -9.62 3.59 5.79
N ILE A 25 -10.32 3.30 4.69
CA ILE A 25 -9.94 2.28 3.72
C ILE A 25 -9.10 2.92 2.64
N TYR A 26 -7.99 2.29 2.29
CA TYR A 26 -7.20 2.62 1.12
C TYR A 26 -7.11 1.41 0.21
N VAL A 27 -7.07 1.66 -1.09
CA VAL A 27 -6.94 0.64 -2.14
C VAL A 27 -5.56 0.76 -2.77
N LEU A 28 -4.89 -0.38 -2.97
CA LEU A 28 -3.58 -0.44 -3.62
C LEU A 28 -3.74 -0.17 -5.12
N LEU A 29 -3.02 0.83 -5.62
CA LEU A 29 -3.01 1.19 -7.04
C LEU A 29 -1.81 0.59 -7.77
N SER A 30 -0.62 0.67 -7.17
CA SER A 30 0.61 0.17 -7.78
C SER A 30 1.62 -0.32 -6.74
N VAL A 31 2.52 -1.17 -7.21
CA VAL A 31 3.68 -1.67 -6.46
C VAL A 31 4.89 -1.59 -7.39
N GLU A 32 5.91 -0.89 -6.93
CA GLU A 32 7.24 -0.85 -7.55
C GLU A 32 8.24 -1.52 -6.60
N LYS A 33 9.21 -2.23 -7.18
CA LYS A 33 10.30 -2.87 -6.43
C LYS A 33 11.62 -2.34 -6.94
N ARG A 34 12.50 -1.97 -6.02
CA ARG A 34 13.86 -1.51 -6.32
C ARG A 34 14.84 -1.99 -5.25
N THR A 35 16.13 -1.89 -5.53
CA THR A 35 17.16 -2.10 -4.50
C THR A 35 17.06 -0.98 -3.47
N CYS A 36 17.17 -1.29 -2.18
CA CYS A 36 17.07 -0.30 -1.12
C CYS A 36 18.32 0.59 -1.10
N ASP A 37 18.11 1.91 -1.19
CA ASP A 37 19.19 2.91 -1.19
C ASP A 37 19.93 2.95 0.16
N ASN A 38 19.28 2.56 1.27
CA ASN A 38 19.88 2.63 2.60
C ASN A 38 20.80 1.44 2.93
N CYS A 39 20.39 0.22 2.58
CA CYS A 39 21.20 -0.97 2.87
C CYS A 39 21.91 -1.53 1.64
N GLY A 40 21.55 -1.17 0.42
CA GLY A 40 22.25 -1.63 -0.80
C GLY A 40 22.00 -3.09 -1.20
N TRP A 41 21.42 -3.92 -0.33
CA TRP A 41 21.11 -5.33 -0.64
C TRP A 41 19.64 -5.72 -0.45
N GLY A 42 18.87 -4.98 0.37
CA GLY A 42 17.47 -5.27 0.63
C GLY A 42 16.56 -4.89 -0.54
N THR A 43 15.39 -5.53 -0.63
CA THR A 43 14.34 -5.09 -1.57
C THR A 43 13.52 -3.98 -0.94
N GLU A 44 13.45 -2.84 -1.62
CA GLU A 44 12.55 -1.75 -1.28
C GLU A 44 11.29 -1.80 -2.13
N PHE A 45 10.15 -1.64 -1.48
CA PHE A 45 8.83 -1.65 -2.07
C PHE A 45 8.26 -0.24 -1.97
N ALA A 46 7.93 0.37 -3.12
CA ALA A 46 7.16 1.61 -3.17
C ALA A 46 5.73 1.28 -3.60
N THR A 47 4.75 1.63 -2.79
CA THR A 47 3.33 1.30 -3.03
C THR A 47 2.50 2.57 -3.03
N LEU A 48 1.61 2.71 -4.01
CA LEU A 48 0.64 3.81 -4.07
C LEU A 48 -0.73 3.34 -3.61
N TRP A 49 -1.35 4.13 -2.75
CA TRP A 49 -2.61 3.83 -2.10
C TRP A 49 -3.57 4.99 -2.29
N ALA A 50 -4.84 4.72 -2.62
CA ALA A 50 -5.86 5.75 -2.72
C ALA A 50 -7.04 5.51 -1.78
N SER A 51 -7.52 6.57 -1.14
CA SER A 51 -8.73 6.58 -0.32
C SER A 51 -9.98 6.81 -1.20
N PRO A 52 -11.19 6.46 -0.72
CA PRO A 52 -12.44 6.83 -1.39
C PRO A 52 -12.69 8.34 -1.52
N ALA A 53 -11.98 9.17 -0.74
CA ALA A 53 -12.01 10.63 -0.80
C ALA A 53 -10.93 11.20 -1.76
N ASP A 54 -10.23 10.31 -2.48
CA ASP A 54 -9.18 10.62 -3.45
C ASP A 54 -7.84 11.09 -2.85
N ASP A 55 -7.64 10.89 -1.55
CA ASP A 55 -6.31 11.04 -0.93
C ASP A 55 -5.39 9.94 -1.45
N ILE A 56 -4.19 10.30 -1.91
CA ILE A 56 -3.19 9.34 -2.37
C ILE A 56 -1.96 9.41 -1.47
N GLU A 57 -1.50 8.24 -1.05
CA GLU A 57 -0.31 8.08 -0.24
C GLU A 57 0.67 7.11 -0.90
N ARG A 58 1.95 7.46 -0.83
CA ARG A 58 3.05 6.56 -1.17
C ARG A 58 3.65 6.01 0.12
N LEU A 59 3.66 4.69 0.24
CA LEU A 59 4.42 3.99 1.27
C LEU A 59 5.65 3.36 0.64
N THR A 60 6.83 3.70 1.14
CA THR A 60 8.08 3.04 0.78
C THR A 60 8.60 2.25 1.97
N TRP A 61 8.98 0.99 1.80
CA TRP A 61 9.58 0.20 2.88
C TRP A 61 10.58 -0.84 2.37
N CYS A 62 11.59 -1.16 3.17
CA CYS A 62 12.57 -2.21 2.85
C CYS A 62 12.28 -3.51 3.62
N SER A 63 12.34 -4.66 2.94
CA SER A 63 12.17 -5.98 3.57
C SER A 63 13.33 -6.44 4.46
N SER A 64 14.46 -5.73 4.42
CA SER A 64 15.69 -6.14 5.11
C SER A 64 16.04 -5.21 6.27
N CYS A 65 16.14 -3.91 6.01
CA CYS A 65 16.47 -2.94 7.07
C CYS A 65 15.23 -2.34 7.76
N PHE A 66 14.02 -2.67 7.30
CA PHE A 66 12.75 -2.17 7.84
C PHE A 66 12.60 -0.64 7.84
N ASN A 67 13.47 0.10 7.16
CA ASN A 67 13.25 1.52 6.91
C ASN A 67 11.96 1.69 6.13
N ALA A 68 11.09 2.54 6.63
CA ALA A 68 9.80 2.85 6.04
C ALA A 68 9.54 4.36 6.06
N ARG A 69 8.84 4.85 5.04
CA ARG A 69 8.35 6.22 4.95
C ARG A 69 6.95 6.25 4.33
N SER A 70 6.16 7.21 4.76
CA SER A 70 4.84 7.52 4.23
C SER A 70 4.81 8.98 3.81
N GLU A 71 4.38 9.26 2.59
CA GLU A 71 4.27 10.62 2.07
C GLU A 71 3.01 10.78 1.22
N PRO A 72 2.36 11.96 1.24
CA PRO A 72 1.33 12.29 0.26
C PRO A 72 1.89 12.15 -1.15
N ALA A 73 1.09 11.66 -2.08
CA ALA A 73 1.46 11.53 -3.48
C ALA A 73 0.45 12.25 -4.37
N GLU A 74 0.93 12.83 -5.46
CA GLU A 74 0.02 13.38 -6.47
C GLU A 74 -0.52 12.28 -7.40
N PRO A 75 -1.75 12.44 -7.93
CA PRO A 75 -2.25 11.58 -8.97
C PRO A 75 -1.35 11.70 -10.20
N SER A 76 -0.67 10.62 -10.59
CA SER A 76 -0.08 10.60 -11.92
C SER A 76 -1.19 10.55 -12.97
N SER A 77 -0.96 11.17 -14.13
CA SER A 77 -1.89 11.21 -15.26
C SER A 77 -2.25 9.82 -15.84
N LEU A 78 -1.52 8.78 -15.43
CA LEU A 78 -1.56 7.45 -16.03
C LEU A 78 -2.66 6.50 -15.51
N ASP A 79 -3.42 6.82 -14.46
CA ASP A 79 -4.35 5.80 -13.89
C ASP A 79 -5.66 6.34 -13.31
N GLY A 80 -6.17 7.49 -13.75
CA GLY A 80 -7.45 8.02 -13.26
C GLY A 80 -8.66 7.09 -13.50
N VAL A 81 -8.67 6.36 -14.62
CA VAL A 81 -9.73 5.37 -14.93
C VAL A 81 -9.59 4.13 -14.04
N ARG A 82 -8.37 3.56 -13.96
CA ARG A 82 -8.10 2.38 -13.13
C ARG A 82 -8.36 2.66 -11.65
N ARG A 83 -7.96 3.83 -11.17
CA ARG A 83 -8.23 4.32 -9.81
C ARG A 83 -9.73 4.34 -9.53
N ARG A 84 -10.53 4.97 -10.40
CA ARG A 84 -12.00 4.99 -10.24
C ARG A 84 -12.60 3.59 -10.20
N GLN A 85 -12.22 2.72 -11.13
CA GLN A 85 -12.70 1.33 -11.16
C GLN A 85 -12.35 0.56 -9.88
N LEU A 86 -11.13 0.71 -9.36
CA LEU A 86 -10.70 0.06 -8.12
C LEU A 86 -11.45 0.60 -6.89
N LEU A 87 -11.69 1.90 -6.83
CA LEU A 87 -12.49 2.51 -5.75
C LEU A 87 -13.97 2.11 -5.81
N GLU A 88 -14.57 2.04 -6.99
CA GLU A 88 -15.94 1.55 -7.19
C GLU A 88 -16.08 0.07 -6.80
N ARG A 89 -15.12 -0.77 -7.20
CA ARG A 89 -15.04 -2.17 -6.76
C ARG A 89 -14.91 -2.28 -5.24
N ALA A 90 -14.14 -1.39 -4.60
CA ALA A 90 -14.00 -1.40 -3.15
C ALA A 90 -15.31 -1.02 -2.42
N ARG A 91 -16.08 -0.08 -2.98
CA ARG A 91 -17.40 0.32 -2.43
C ARG A 91 -18.46 -0.77 -2.57
N THR A 92 -18.36 -1.58 -3.62
CA THR A 92 -19.36 -2.62 -3.95
C THR A 92 -18.95 -4.03 -3.52
N ALA A 93 -17.73 -4.20 -3.00
CA ALA A 93 -17.25 -5.50 -2.56
C ALA A 93 -18.01 -5.97 -1.30
N PRO A 94 -18.53 -7.21 -1.27
CA PRO A 94 -19.23 -7.74 -0.11
C PRO A 94 -18.31 -7.98 1.10
N LEU A 95 -17.01 -8.19 0.85
CA LEU A 95 -15.98 -8.33 1.88
C LEU A 95 -14.66 -7.74 1.38
N LEU A 96 -14.04 -6.88 2.18
CA LEU A 96 -12.71 -6.34 1.93
C LEU A 96 -11.69 -7.06 2.81
N LEU A 97 -10.76 -7.77 2.16
CA LEU A 97 -9.62 -8.36 2.86
C LEU A 97 -8.48 -7.32 2.91
N SER A 98 -8.11 -6.92 4.13
CA SER A 98 -7.02 -5.97 4.33
C SER A 98 -5.66 -6.69 4.33
N TRP A 99 -4.72 -6.17 3.55
CA TRP A 99 -3.36 -6.68 3.50
C TRP A 99 -2.59 -6.21 4.73
N ASN A 100 -2.22 -7.17 5.57
CA ASN A 100 -1.45 -6.94 6.79
C ASN A 100 0.08 -6.89 6.56
N GLY A 101 0.57 -6.98 5.32
CA GLY A 101 2.00 -7.11 5.03
C GLY A 101 2.84 -5.92 5.49
N ALA A 102 2.26 -4.71 5.49
CA ALA A 102 2.89 -3.50 6.00
C ALA A 102 2.53 -3.20 7.47
N ARG A 103 1.73 -4.04 8.13
CA ARG A 103 1.18 -3.75 9.46
C ARG A 103 2.27 -3.56 10.51
N ALA A 104 3.31 -4.40 10.49
CA ALA A 104 4.43 -4.24 11.43
C ALA A 104 5.16 -2.91 11.26
N ALA A 105 5.29 -2.41 10.03
CA ALA A 105 5.90 -1.11 9.76
C ALA A 105 4.96 0.06 10.10
N ILE A 106 3.65 -0.08 9.83
CA ILE A 106 2.64 0.93 10.19
C ILE A 106 2.52 1.05 11.72
N ASP A 107 2.42 -0.07 12.43
CA ASP A 107 2.32 -0.10 13.89
C ASP A 107 3.58 0.53 14.56
N ASP A 108 4.77 0.37 13.94
CA ASP A 108 6.00 1.03 14.38
C ASP A 108 5.99 2.55 14.13
N LEU A 109 5.51 2.98 12.96
CA LEU A 109 5.37 4.41 12.64
C LEU A 109 4.34 5.12 13.55
N GLU A 110 3.19 4.49 13.82
CA GLU A 110 2.18 5.00 14.76
C GLU A 110 2.74 5.08 16.19
N ARG A 111 3.48 4.06 16.64
CA ARG A 111 4.14 4.09 17.97
C ARG A 111 5.15 5.24 18.10
N ARG A 112 5.79 5.63 16.99
CA ARG A 112 6.74 6.74 16.93
C ARG A 112 6.09 8.11 16.72
N GLY A 113 4.76 8.16 16.54
CA GLY A 113 4.03 9.41 16.27
C GLY A 113 4.34 10.03 14.91
N LEU A 114 4.74 9.21 13.94
CA LEU A 114 5.11 9.63 12.57
C LEU A 114 3.96 9.46 11.56
N LEU A 115 2.80 8.99 12.03
CA LEU A 115 1.50 8.85 11.36
C LEU A 115 0.41 9.23 12.38
#